data_AF-A0A7S3WVN8-F1
#
_entry.id   AF-A0A7S3WVN8-F1
#
_cell.length_a   1.000
_cell.length_b   1.000
_cell.length_c   1.000
_cell.angle_alpha   90.00
_cell.angle_beta   90.00
_cell.angle_gamma   90.00
#
_symmetry.space_group_name_H-M   'P 1'
#
loop_
_entity.id
_entity.type
_entity.pdbx_description
1 polymer ?
#
loop_
_entity_poly.entity_id
_entity_poly.type
_entity_poly.pdbx_seq_one_letter_code
_entity_poly.pdbx_strand_id
1 'polypeptide(L)'
;RDPHADLGEICTKLIRMSLELNSRDNVTVMIIQLVDGTEWSCKSNRFNDSDEMLHFEKLQQDSQLDEDVRKQYQAFLRKCMFPPTPLTCSITGRWFSSMWLCPTSGGVYSTRSCQKKGWTRYKASLKDGAAGGQQNQAD
;
A
#
# COMPACT_ATOMS: atom_id res chain seq x y z
N ARG A 1 18.35 16.51 21.60
CA ARG A 1 17.69 17.44 20.66
C ARG A 1 16.27 16.95 20.53
N ASP A 2 15.33 17.72 21.07
CA ASP A 2 13.92 17.34 21.21
C ASP A 2 13.24 17.32 19.83
N PRO A 3 12.62 16.22 19.38
CA PRO A 3 11.99 16.12 18.06
C PRO A 3 10.60 16.79 18.00
N HIS A 4 10.11 17.38 19.09
CA HIS A 4 8.79 18.01 19.18
C HIS A 4 8.79 19.48 18.73
N ALA A 5 9.55 19.82 17.69
CA ALA A 5 9.37 21.11 17.04
C ALA A 5 8.01 21.10 16.31
N ASP A 6 6.98 21.70 16.92
CA ASP A 6 5.66 21.82 16.31
C ASP A 6 5.78 22.71 15.06
N LEU A 7 5.64 22.08 13.89
CA LEU A 7 5.67 22.77 12.60
C LEU A 7 4.60 23.86 12.54
N GLY A 8 3.48 23.70 13.25
CA GLY A 8 2.44 24.71 13.38
C GLY A 8 2.91 25.95 14.13
N GLU A 9 3.67 25.79 15.21
CA GLU A 9 4.23 26.92 15.96
C GLU A 9 5.29 27.67 15.13
N ILE A 10 6.14 26.93 14.42
CA ILE A 10 7.15 27.50 13.51
C ILE A 10 6.48 28.28 12.37
N CYS A 11 5.47 27.70 11.71
CA CYS A 11 4.68 28.38 10.69
C CYS A 11 4.04 29.66 11.23
N THR A 12 3.41 29.59 12.40
CA THR A 12 2.74 30.74 13.03
C THR A 12 3.72 31.87 13.31
N LYS A 13 4.91 31.54 13.81
CA LYS A 13 5.97 32.52 14.08
C LYS A 13 6.47 33.17 12.79
N LEU A 14 6.68 32.39 11.74
CA LEU A 14 7.15 32.91 10.44
C LEU A 14 6.12 33.81 9.77
N ILE A 15 4.83 33.45 9.85
CA ILE A 15 3.74 34.31 9.35
C ILE A 15 3.71 35.64 10.12
N ARG A 16 3.80 35.60 11.47
CA ARG A 16 3.82 36.82 12.29
C ARG A 16 4.99 37.73 11.94
N MET A 17 6.20 37.18 11.84
CA MET A 17 7.38 37.95 11.42
C MET A 17 7.19 38.56 10.02
N SER A 18 6.58 37.81 9.09
CA SER A 18 6.34 38.29 7.73
C SER A 18 5.33 39.45 7.69
N LEU A 19 4.30 39.41 8.55
CA LEU A 19 3.31 40.48 8.70
C LEU A 19 3.90 41.72 9.40
N GLU A 20 4.75 41.55 10.40
CA GLU A 20 5.42 42.64 11.12
C GLU A 20 6.38 43.44 10.25
N LEU A 21 7.02 42.79 9.26
CA LEU A 21 7.92 43.44 8.31
C LEU A 21 7.19 44.36 7.31
N ASN A 22 5.84 44.41 7.35
CA ASN A 22 4.98 45.26 6.53
C ASN A 22 5.34 45.23 5.03
N SER A 23 5.81 44.07 4.57
CA SER A 23 6.19 43.85 3.18
C SER A 23 4.95 43.78 2.31
N ARG A 24 4.99 44.46 1.15
CA ARG A 24 3.93 44.37 0.13
C ARG A 24 4.15 43.23 -0.86
N ASP A 25 5.26 42.51 -0.71
CA ASP A 25 5.66 41.43 -1.60
C ASP A 25 5.12 40.07 -1.11
N ASN A 26 4.97 39.14 -2.04
CA ASN A 26 4.61 37.76 -1.72
C ASN A 26 5.76 37.10 -0.95
N VAL A 27 5.48 36.62 0.27
CA VAL A 27 6.46 35.89 1.08
C VAL A 27 6.26 34.39 0.88
N THR A 28 7.30 33.71 0.39
CA THR A 28 7.36 32.25 0.29
C THR A 28 8.27 31.70 1.38
N VAL A 29 7.75 30.79 2.19
CA VAL A 29 8.50 30.11 3.26
C VAL A 29 8.65 28.65 2.90
N MET A 30 9.88 28.13 3.01
CA MET A 30 10.18 26.71 2.83
C MET A 30 10.70 26.11 4.14
N ILE A 31 10.04 25.06 4.62
CA ILE A 31 10.47 24.32 5.80
C ILE A 31 11.12 23.03 5.33
N ILE A 32 12.41 22.85 5.64
CA ILE A 32 13.17 21.64 5.31
C ILE A 32 13.31 20.80 6.57
N GLN A 33 12.64 19.65 6.62
CA GLN A 33 12.85 18.64 7.66
C GLN A 33 13.78 17.56 7.13
N LEU A 34 14.97 17.44 7.73
CA LEU A 34 15.89 16.34 7.45
C LEU A 34 15.57 15.19 8.41
N VAL A 35 14.98 14.12 7.89
CA VAL A 35 14.74 12.88 8.62
C VAL A 35 15.70 11.80 8.16
N ASP A 36 16.01 10.87 9.05
CA ASP A 36 16.82 9.70 8.70
C ASP A 36 16.06 8.85 7.67
N GLY A 37 16.59 8.81 6.44
CA GLY A 37 16.04 8.04 5.34
C GLY A 37 16.41 6.56 5.36
N THR A 38 16.97 6.06 6.46
CA THR A 38 17.37 4.65 6.61
C THR A 38 16.21 3.68 6.33
N GLU A 39 14.97 4.04 6.65
CA GLU A 39 13.78 3.24 6.29
C GLU A 39 13.57 3.14 4.77
N TRP A 40 13.88 4.21 4.02
CA TRP A 40 13.82 4.24 2.56
C TRP A 40 15.05 3.60 1.90
N SER A 41 16.20 3.58 2.57
CA SER A 41 17.47 3.06 2.02
C SER A 41 17.74 1.59 2.34
N CYS A 42 17.25 1.07 3.47
CA CYS A 42 17.56 -0.30 3.94
C CYS A 42 16.96 -1.43 3.10
N LYS A 43 16.10 -1.12 2.12
CA LYS A 43 15.41 -2.14 1.31
C LYS A 43 16.10 -2.43 -0.03
N SER A 44 17.34 -1.98 -0.24
CA SER A 44 18.10 -2.18 -1.49
C SER A 44 18.72 -3.58 -1.68
N ASN A 45 18.10 -4.64 -1.19
CA ASN A 45 18.41 -6.01 -1.65
C ASN A 45 17.31 -6.46 -2.61
N ARG A 46 17.56 -7.50 -3.41
CA ARG A 46 16.74 -8.03 -4.54
C ARG A 46 15.22 -8.10 -4.32
N PHE A 47 14.76 -8.03 -3.08
CA PHE A 47 13.38 -7.78 -2.70
C PHE A 47 13.34 -6.47 -1.92
N ASN A 48 13.37 -5.36 -2.65
CA ASN A 48 12.76 -4.12 -2.16
C ASN A 48 11.36 -4.52 -1.69
N ASP A 49 10.87 -3.97 -0.58
CA ASP A 49 9.41 -3.95 -0.44
C ASP A 49 8.96 -3.29 -1.74
N SER A 50 8.36 -4.10 -2.62
CA SER A 50 7.93 -3.64 -3.92
C SER A 50 7.04 -2.44 -3.64
N ASP A 51 6.95 -1.48 -4.54
CA ASP A 51 6.07 -0.34 -4.31
C ASP A 51 4.72 -0.87 -3.79
N GLU A 52 4.38 -0.50 -2.56
CA GLU A 52 3.14 -0.93 -1.93
C GLU A 52 2.07 0.07 -2.32
N MET A 53 0.97 -0.43 -2.83
CA MET A 53 -0.22 0.40 -3.00
C MET A 53 -0.90 0.56 -1.64
N LEU A 54 -0.96 1.79 -1.15
CA LEU A 54 -1.72 2.14 0.04
C LEU A 54 -3.11 2.65 -0.35
N HIS A 55 -4.07 2.49 0.55
CA HIS A 55 -5.43 3.02 0.42
C HIS A 55 -6.18 2.59 -0.85
N PHE A 56 -5.88 1.38 -1.35
CA PHE A 56 -6.49 0.85 -2.56
C PHE A 56 -7.96 0.46 -2.39
N GLU A 57 -8.51 0.50 -1.17
CA GLU A 57 -9.93 0.25 -0.92
C GLU A 57 -10.80 1.27 -1.65
N LYS A 58 -10.28 2.48 -1.89
CA LYS A 58 -10.92 3.51 -2.71
C LYS A 58 -11.15 3.05 -4.16
N LEU A 59 -10.28 2.20 -4.69
CA LEU A 59 -10.42 1.61 -6.03
C LEU A 59 -11.44 0.47 -6.07
N GLN A 60 -11.77 -0.13 -4.91
CA GLN A 60 -12.80 -1.17 -4.82
C GLN A 60 -14.22 -0.58 -4.82
N GLN A 61 -14.36 0.71 -4.51
CA GLN A 61 -15.61 1.46 -4.55
C GLN A 61 -15.83 2.11 -5.93
N ASP A 62 -15.54 1.36 -7.01
CA ASP A 62 -15.45 1.88 -8.39
C ASP A 62 -16.74 2.58 -8.87
N SER A 63 -17.90 2.18 -8.33
CA SER A 63 -19.21 2.79 -8.62
C SER A 63 -19.44 4.18 -8.02
N GLN A 64 -18.59 4.61 -7.08
CA GLN A 64 -18.67 5.94 -6.45
C GLN A 64 -17.61 6.91 -6.98
N LEU A 65 -16.68 6.43 -7.81
CA LEU A 65 -15.64 7.26 -8.41
C LEU A 65 -16.15 7.95 -9.67
N ASP A 66 -15.98 9.26 -9.71
CA ASP A 66 -16.11 10.06 -10.91
C ASP A 66 -15.23 9.52 -12.05
N GLU A 67 -15.70 9.62 -13.29
CA GLU A 67 -15.02 9.08 -14.48
C GLU A 67 -13.61 9.63 -14.66
N ASP A 68 -13.42 10.94 -14.43
CA ASP A 68 -12.10 11.56 -14.58
C ASP A 68 -11.14 11.06 -13.51
N VAL A 69 -11.63 10.92 -12.28
CA VAL A 69 -10.86 10.35 -11.16
C VAL A 69 -10.46 8.90 -11.45
N ARG A 70 -11.38 8.08 -11.96
CA ARG A 70 -11.10 6.69 -12.33
C ARG A 70 -10.03 6.61 -13.42
N LYS A 71 -10.11 7.46 -14.44
CA LYS A 71 -9.12 7.54 -15.52
C LYS A 71 -7.73 7.87 -14.99
N GLN A 72 -7.62 8.81 -14.04
CA GLN A 72 -6.34 9.16 -13.41
C GLN A 72 -5.77 8.00 -12.59
N TYR A 73 -6.61 7.31 -11.81
CA TYR A 73 -6.16 6.12 -11.08
C TYR A 73 -5.67 5.01 -12.02
N GLN A 74 -6.39 4.72 -13.10
CA GLN A 74 -5.96 3.72 -14.08
C GLN A 74 -4.65 4.11 -14.78
N ALA A 75 -4.46 5.40 -15.08
CA ALA A 75 -3.21 5.90 -15.63
C ALA A 75 -2.05 5.73 -14.64
N PHE A 76 -2.29 6.02 -13.34
CA PHE A 76 -1.32 5.82 -12.28
C PHE A 76 -0.93 4.34 -12.11
N LEU A 77 -1.91 3.43 -12.01
CA LEU A 77 -1.66 1.99 -11.88
C LEU A 77 -0.81 1.46 -13.04
N ARG A 78 -1.14 1.87 -14.28
CA ARG A 78 -0.38 1.48 -15.47
C ARG A 78 1.05 2.01 -15.44
N LYS A 79 1.24 3.28 -15.06
CA LYS A 79 2.56 3.92 -14.98
C LYS A 79 3.44 3.25 -13.93
N CYS A 80 2.85 2.81 -12.81
CA CYS A 80 3.55 2.12 -11.71
C CYS A 80 3.60 0.59 -11.88
N MET A 81 3.15 0.06 -13.02
CA MET A 81 3.12 -1.38 -13.33
C MET A 81 2.31 -2.23 -12.34
N PHE A 82 1.26 -1.64 -11.76
CA PHE A 82 0.27 -2.38 -10.98
C PHE A 82 -0.81 -2.97 -11.88
N PRO A 83 -1.43 -4.09 -11.48
CA PRO A 83 -2.63 -4.58 -12.15
C PRO A 83 -3.77 -3.54 -12.07
N PRO A 84 -4.67 -3.50 -13.06
CA PRO A 84 -5.76 -2.52 -13.10
C PRO A 84 -6.79 -2.71 -11.98
N THR A 85 -6.85 -3.92 -11.41
CA THR A 85 -7.69 -4.25 -10.27
C THR A 85 -6.84 -4.50 -9.03
N PRO A 86 -7.29 -4.06 -7.84
CA PRO A 86 -6.58 -4.33 -6.59
C PRO A 86 -6.34 -5.81 -6.35
N LEU A 87 -5.09 -6.16 -6.04
CA LEU A 87 -4.66 -7.55 -5.86
C LEU A 87 -3.90 -7.73 -4.54
N THR A 88 -4.56 -8.32 -3.55
CA THR A 88 -4.00 -8.43 -2.20
C THR A 88 -3.29 -9.75 -1.96
N CYS A 89 -2.27 -9.73 -1.09
CA CYS A 89 -1.61 -10.94 -0.66
C CYS A 89 -2.53 -11.75 0.27
N SER A 90 -2.69 -13.05 -0.01
CA SER A 90 -3.54 -13.95 0.79
C SER A 90 -3.06 -14.18 2.24
N ILE A 91 -1.86 -13.69 2.59
CA ILE A 91 -1.30 -13.79 3.95
C ILE A 91 -1.31 -12.45 4.68
N THR A 92 -0.93 -11.36 4.01
CA THR A 92 -0.76 -10.04 4.65
C THR A 92 -1.86 -9.05 4.33
N GLY A 93 -2.70 -9.31 3.32
CA GLY A 93 -3.71 -8.37 2.82
C GLY A 93 -3.15 -7.17 2.04
N ARG A 94 -1.82 -7.03 1.98
CA ARG A 94 -1.12 -5.91 1.33
C ARG A 94 -1.03 -6.10 -0.18
N TRP A 95 -0.99 -5.01 -0.93
CA TRP A 95 -0.88 -5.02 -2.39
C TRP A 95 0.45 -4.41 -2.83
N PHE A 96 1.27 -5.22 -3.47
CA PHE A 96 2.57 -4.82 -3.98
C PHE A 96 2.58 -4.82 -5.51
N SER A 97 3.47 -4.04 -6.13
CA SER A 97 3.63 -4.02 -7.59
C SER A 97 4.07 -5.37 -8.16
N SER A 98 4.91 -6.11 -7.41
CA SER A 98 5.37 -7.45 -7.78
C SER A 98 4.71 -8.51 -6.91
N MET A 99 3.71 -9.21 -7.47
CA MET A 99 2.96 -10.25 -6.79
C MET A 99 3.04 -11.55 -7.58
N TRP A 100 3.07 -12.69 -6.87
CA TRP A 100 3.12 -14.01 -7.49
C TRP A 100 1.80 -14.75 -7.30
N LEU A 101 1.16 -15.13 -8.42
CA LEU A 101 -0.02 -15.98 -8.44
C LEU A 101 0.39 -17.46 -8.42
N CYS A 102 -0.16 -18.21 -7.48
CA CYS A 102 0.03 -19.65 -7.43
C CYS A 102 -0.90 -20.35 -8.42
N PRO A 103 -0.37 -21.08 -9.42
CA PRO A 103 -1.21 -21.79 -10.38
C PRO A 103 -2.04 -22.92 -9.74
N THR A 104 -1.57 -23.47 -8.61
CA THR A 104 -2.25 -24.59 -7.94
C THR A 104 -3.28 -24.15 -6.91
N SER A 105 -2.94 -23.18 -6.05
CA SER A 105 -3.85 -22.75 -4.98
C SER A 105 -4.71 -21.54 -5.35
N GLY A 106 -4.43 -20.88 -6.49
CA GLY A 106 -5.02 -19.60 -6.85
C GLY A 106 -4.62 -18.42 -5.94
N GLY A 107 -3.89 -18.67 -4.86
CA GLY A 107 -3.46 -17.64 -3.91
C GLY A 107 -2.40 -16.71 -4.48
N VAL A 108 -2.45 -15.44 -4.08
CA VAL A 108 -1.50 -14.40 -4.49
C VAL A 108 -0.59 -14.03 -3.34
N TYR A 109 0.71 -13.93 -3.60
CA TYR A 109 1.72 -13.76 -2.56
C TYR A 109 2.73 -12.68 -2.91
N SER A 110 3.01 -11.80 -1.95
CA SER A 110 4.03 -10.75 -2.07
C SER A 110 5.45 -11.28 -1.92
N THR A 111 5.64 -12.38 -1.20
CA THR A 111 6.95 -12.96 -0.94
C THR A 111 6.91 -14.48 -0.95
N ARG A 112 8.07 -15.09 -1.18
CA ARG A 112 8.25 -16.55 -1.06
C ARG A 112 7.91 -17.09 0.34
N SER A 113 8.12 -16.27 1.37
CA SER A 113 7.73 -16.62 2.75
C SER A 113 6.20 -16.70 2.88
N CYS A 114 5.47 -15.72 2.33
CA CYS A 114 4.01 -15.75 2.29
C CYS A 114 3.49 -16.94 1.47
N GLN A 115 4.11 -17.24 0.32
CA GLN A 115 3.77 -18.40 -0.49
C GLN A 115 3.92 -19.72 0.28
N LYS A 116 5.02 -19.91 1.03
CA LYS A 116 5.21 -21.12 1.86
C LYS A 116 4.13 -21.25 2.95
N LYS A 117 3.78 -20.15 3.60
CA LYS A 117 2.70 -20.12 4.61
C LYS A 117 1.35 -20.46 3.97
N GLY A 118 1.03 -19.85 2.82
CA GLY A 118 -0.18 -20.12 2.06
C GLY A 118 -0.27 -21.57 1.59
N TRP A 119 0.83 -22.13 1.08
CA TRP A 119 0.91 -23.53 0.68
C TRP A 119 0.67 -24.49 1.85
N THR A 120 1.15 -24.16 3.04
CA THR A 120 0.91 -24.97 4.24
C THR A 120 -0.57 -24.99 4.61
N ARG A 121 -1.25 -23.83 4.54
CA ARG A 121 -2.71 -23.72 4.75
C ARG A 121 -3.50 -24.50 3.69
N TYR A 122 -3.14 -24.35 2.42
CA TYR A 122 -3.78 -25.05 1.32
C TYR A 122 -3.65 -26.58 1.45
N LYS A 123 -2.48 -27.10 1.84
CA LYS A 123 -2.32 -28.54 2.08
C LYS A 123 -3.14 -29.05 3.27
N ALA A 124 -3.35 -28.23 4.30
CA ALA A 124 -4.22 -28.59 5.42
C ALA A 124 -5.68 -28.69 4.96
N SER A 125 -6.17 -27.71 4.19
CA SER A 125 -7.55 -27.72 3.68
C SER A 125 -7.83 -28.89 2.74
N LEU A 126 -6.84 -29.36 1.97
CA LEU A 126 -6.99 -30.58 1.15
C LEU A 126 -7.16 -31.85 1.99
N LYS A 127 -6.56 -31.92 3.19
CA LYS A 127 -6.72 -33.06 4.09
C LYS A 127 -8.08 -33.03 4.80
N ASP A 128 -8.53 -31.84 5.18
CA ASP A 128 -9.84 -31.66 5.82
C ASP A 128 -10.99 -31.91 4.83
N GLY A 129 -10.83 -31.50 3.57
CA GLY A 129 -11.79 -31.79 2.49
C GLY A 129 -11.89 -33.26 2.08
N ALA A 130 -10.84 -34.05 2.32
CA ALA A 130 -10.87 -35.50 2.08
C ALA A 130 -11.64 -36.28 3.16
N ALA A 131 -11.91 -35.66 4.32
CA ALA A 131 -12.62 -36.29 5.43
C ALA A 131 -14.15 -36.03 5.43
N GLY A 132 -14.67 -35.18 4.55
CA GLY A 132 -16.08 -34.78 4.50
C GLY A 132 -16.94 -35.44 3.41
N GLY A 133 -16.41 -36.44 2.69
CA GLY A 133 -17.03 -37.00 1.48
C GLY A 133 -17.80 -38.30 1.67
N GLN A 134 -18.65 -38.45 2.69
CA GLN A 134 -19.68 -39.50 2.75
C GLN A 134 -20.90 -39.00 3.53
N GLN A 135 -21.91 -38.46 2.83
CA GLN A 135 -23.33 -38.55 3.20
C GLN A 135 -24.19 -37.87 2.14
N ASN A 136 -24.75 -38.68 1.23
CA ASN A 136 -26.20 -38.88 1.09
C ASN A 136 -26.54 -39.45 -0.28
N GLN A 137 -26.81 -40.76 -0.29
CA GLN A 137 -27.60 -41.42 -1.32
C GLN A 137 -28.57 -42.36 -0.59
N ALA A 138 -29.79 -41.88 -0.41
CA ALA A 138 -31.03 -42.54 0.02
C ALA A 138 -32.07 -41.40 0.04
N ASP A 139 -33.18 -41.38 -0.69
CA ASP A 139 -33.95 -42.42 -1.37
C ASP A 139 -34.52 -41.87 -2.71
#